data_AF-A0A662HJM8-F1
#
_entry.id   AF-A0A662HJM8-F1
#
_cell.length_a   1.000
_cell.length_b   1.000
_cell.length_c   1.000
_cell.angle_alpha   90.00
_cell.angle_beta   90.00
_cell.angle_gamma   90.00
#
_symmetry.space_group_name_H-M   'P 1'
#
loop_
_entity.id
_entity.type
_entity.pdbx_description
1 polymer ?
#
loop_
_entity_poly.entity_id
_entity_poly.type
_entity_poly.pdbx_seq_one_letter_code
_entity_poly.pdbx_strand_id
1 'polypeptide(L)'
;MRARRRSYRKGVRFEYRVRDELTKLGLLVIRAARSRGTKRGLPSYDLVAIAPGPIVWLIECKAYEGAKLDPRAGETARLYNCEYVLVTPKTLRERLMDIRHKMIEVWERGEM
;
A
#
# COMPACT_ATOMS: atom_id res chain seq x y z
N MET A 1 26.72 13.51 3.08
CA MET A 1 25.73 13.43 1.96
C MET A 1 25.48 12.02 1.36
N ARG A 2 26.33 10.99 1.57
CA ARG A 2 26.16 9.65 0.94
C ARG A 2 25.00 8.78 1.48
N ALA A 3 24.61 8.93 2.75
CA ALA A 3 23.60 8.07 3.39
C ALA A 3 22.16 8.27 2.83
N ARG A 4 21.75 9.53 2.56
CA ARG A 4 20.41 9.85 2.04
C ARG A 4 20.10 9.18 0.70
N ARG A 5 21.07 9.09 -0.22
CA ARG A 5 20.89 8.40 -1.51
C ARG A 5 20.71 6.88 -1.36
N ARG A 6 21.41 6.24 -0.40
CA ARG A 6 21.29 4.80 -0.14
C ARG A 6 19.94 4.45 0.49
N SER A 7 19.47 5.25 1.45
CA SER A 7 18.15 5.08 2.08
C SER A 7 17.01 5.23 1.05
N TYR A 8 17.10 6.24 0.17
CA TYR A 8 16.12 6.43 -0.91
C TYR A 8 16.06 5.23 -1.86
N ARG A 9 17.22 4.68 -2.25
CA ARG A 9 17.29 3.46 -3.07
C ARG A 9 16.69 2.23 -2.36
N LYS A 10 16.85 2.13 -1.03
CA LYS A 10 16.27 1.06 -0.22
C LYS A 10 14.74 1.17 -0.15
N GLY A 11 14.20 2.39 0.05
CA GLY A 11 12.77 2.68 0.02
C GLY A 11 12.15 2.29 -1.32
N VAL A 12 12.69 2.83 -2.41
CA VAL A 12 12.23 2.55 -3.77
C VAL A 12 12.27 1.05 -4.10
N ARG A 13 13.36 0.35 -3.74
CA ARG A 13 13.45 -1.10 -3.96
C ARG A 13 12.37 -1.87 -3.18
N PHE A 14 12.07 -1.43 -1.96
CA PHE A 14 11.03 -2.05 -1.17
C PHE A 14 9.64 -1.79 -1.76
N GLU A 15 9.32 -0.56 -2.17
CA GLU A 15 8.07 -0.23 -2.88
C GLU A 15 7.89 -1.10 -4.13
N TYR A 16 8.93 -1.27 -4.94
CA TYR A 16 8.89 -2.15 -6.12
C TYR A 16 8.63 -3.61 -5.75
N ARG A 17 9.28 -4.10 -4.68
CA ARG A 17 9.01 -5.46 -4.20
C ARG A 17 7.54 -5.63 -3.79
N VAL A 18 6.99 -4.69 -3.02
CA VAL A 18 5.58 -4.74 -2.59
C VAL A 18 4.66 -4.72 -3.81
N ARG A 19 4.90 -3.83 -4.77
CA ARG A 19 4.17 -3.77 -6.05
C ARG A 19 4.18 -5.12 -6.77
N ASP A 20 5.35 -5.73 -6.90
CA ASP A 20 5.51 -6.98 -7.65
C ASP A 20 4.76 -8.13 -6.97
N GLU A 21 4.81 -8.22 -5.64
CA GLU A 21 4.05 -9.22 -4.90
C GLU A 21 2.53 -9.01 -5.01
N LEU A 22 2.04 -7.77 -4.95
CA LEU A 22 0.62 -7.47 -5.17
C LEU A 22 0.19 -7.81 -6.60
N THR A 23 1.03 -7.51 -7.59
CA THR A 23 0.74 -7.83 -9.00
C THR A 23 0.64 -9.35 -9.21
N LYS A 24 1.47 -10.14 -8.54
CA LYS A 24 1.38 -11.62 -8.57
C LYS A 24 0.07 -12.17 -8.00
N LEU A 25 -0.61 -11.40 -7.14
CA LEU A 25 -1.96 -11.75 -6.65
C LEU A 25 -3.07 -11.37 -7.63
N GLY A 26 -2.74 -10.79 -8.80
CA GLY A 26 -3.72 -10.38 -9.81
C GLY A 26 -4.27 -8.96 -9.62
N LEU A 27 -3.68 -8.17 -8.73
CA LEU A 27 -4.07 -6.78 -8.49
C LEU A 27 -3.49 -5.84 -9.57
N LEU A 28 -4.28 -4.86 -10.01
CA LEU A 28 -3.74 -3.70 -10.74
C LEU A 28 -3.10 -2.75 -9.74
N VAL A 29 -1.80 -2.47 -9.88
CA VAL A 29 -1.05 -1.63 -8.93
C VAL A 29 -0.52 -0.37 -9.60
N ILE A 30 -0.96 0.79 -9.10
CA ILE A 30 -0.51 2.11 -9.53
C ILE A 30 0.46 2.67 -8.48
N ARG A 31 1.66 3.07 -8.89
CA ARG A 31 2.60 3.78 -7.99
C ARG A 31 2.34 5.27 -8.04
N ALA A 32 2.19 5.90 -6.87
CA ALA A 32 2.00 7.34 -6.79
C ALA A 32 3.26 8.10 -7.20
N ALA A 33 3.08 9.24 -7.87
CA ALA A 33 4.18 10.12 -8.24
C ALA A 33 4.64 10.96 -7.03
N ARG A 34 5.85 10.68 -6.51
CA ARG A 34 6.49 11.38 -5.38
C ARG A 34 5.60 11.50 -4.13
N SER A 35 5.74 10.57 -3.18
CA SER A 35 5.09 10.58 -1.86
C SER A 35 5.61 11.64 -0.87
N ARG A 36 5.96 12.85 -1.35
CA ARG A 36 6.10 13.99 -0.43
C ARG A 36 4.70 14.55 -0.23
N GLY A 37 4.11 14.30 0.93
CA GLY A 37 2.83 14.87 1.34
C GLY A 37 2.66 16.29 0.79
N THR A 38 1.56 16.55 0.11
CA THR A 38 1.38 17.83 -0.58
C THR A 38 1.34 18.95 0.45
N LYS A 39 1.74 20.17 0.07
CA LYS A 39 1.62 21.39 0.90
C LYS A 39 0.18 21.66 1.40
N ARG A 40 -0.82 20.95 0.85
CA ARG A 40 -2.25 21.04 1.16
C ARG A 40 -2.75 20.01 2.18
N GLY A 41 -1.87 19.17 2.74
CA GLY A 41 -2.20 18.37 3.92
C GLY A 41 -2.92 17.05 3.67
N LEU A 42 -3.06 16.62 2.41
CA LEU A 42 -3.54 15.25 2.12
C LEU A 42 -2.40 14.24 2.32
N PRO A 43 -2.67 13.10 2.98
CA PRO A 43 -1.73 11.99 3.10
C PRO A 43 -1.26 11.52 1.72
N SER A 44 0.00 11.11 1.63
CA SER A 44 0.55 10.50 0.43
C SER A 44 0.69 9.00 0.61
N TYR A 45 0.12 8.25 -0.32
CA TYR A 45 0.30 6.80 -0.42
C TYR A 45 1.42 6.49 -1.42
N ASP A 46 2.08 5.36 -1.26
CA ASP A 46 3.15 4.93 -2.19
C ASP A 46 2.57 4.10 -3.33
N LEU A 47 1.59 3.23 -3.04
CA LEU A 47 0.90 2.39 -4.01
C LEU A 47 -0.62 2.49 -3.84
N VAL A 48 -1.33 2.31 -4.94
CA VAL A 48 -2.77 2.04 -4.98
C VAL A 48 -2.93 0.67 -5.64
N ALA A 49 -3.55 -0.28 -4.94
CA ALA A 49 -3.83 -1.61 -5.46
C ALA A 49 -5.34 -1.78 -5.65
N ILE A 50 -5.75 -2.23 -6.83
CA ILE A 50 -7.15 -2.39 -7.23
C ILE A 50 -7.35 -3.88 -7.51
N ALA A 51 -8.26 -4.51 -6.76
CA ALA A 51 -8.70 -5.87 -7.08
C ALA A 51 -9.75 -5.84 -8.19
N PRO A 52 -9.94 -6.96 -8.91
CA PRO A 52 -11.19 -7.18 -9.62
C PRO A 52 -12.34 -7.17 -8.58
N GLY A 53 -13.37 -6.36 -8.81
CA GLY A 53 -14.43 -6.06 -7.84
C GLY A 53 -14.31 -4.68 -7.15
N PRO A 54 -15.01 -4.46 -6.02
CA PRO A 54 -15.16 -3.13 -5.42
C PRO A 54 -14.00 -2.70 -4.50
N ILE A 55 -12.95 -3.52 -4.36
CA ILE A 55 -11.92 -3.29 -3.34
C ILE A 55 -10.73 -2.51 -3.89
N VAL A 56 -10.40 -1.41 -3.21
CA VAL A 56 -9.21 -0.60 -3.46
C VAL A 56 -8.41 -0.44 -2.17
N TRP A 57 -7.11 -0.72 -2.23
CA TRP A 57 -6.17 -0.48 -1.14
C TRP A 57 -5.27 0.72 -1.45
N LEU A 58 -5.20 1.65 -0.49
CA LEU A 58 -4.22 2.71 -0.43
C LEU A 58 -3.08 2.26 0.49
N ILE A 59 -1.89 2.12 -0.07
CA ILE A 59 -0.78 1.41 0.59
C ILE A 59 0.39 2.36 0.84
N GLU A 60 0.85 2.36 2.09
CA GLU A 60 2.07 3.03 2.50
C GLU A 60 3.19 2.02 2.76
N CYS A 61 4.37 2.26 2.20
CA CYS A 61 5.51 1.39 2.26
C CYS A 61 6.62 2.02 3.11
N LYS A 62 7.02 1.34 4.20
CA LYS A 62 8.15 1.77 5.02
C LYS A 62 9.22 0.69 5.01
N ALA A 63 10.38 0.99 4.43
CA ALA A 63 11.51 0.07 4.35
C ALA A 63 12.30 -0.09 5.69
N TYR A 64 11.63 0.13 6.81
CA TYR A 64 12.12 0.03 8.18
C TYR A 64 10.99 -0.41 9.13
N GLU A 65 11.37 -0.90 10.31
CA GLU A 65 10.42 -1.44 11.30
C GLU A 65 9.94 -0.39 12.31
N GLY A 66 8.79 -0.66 12.94
CA GLY A 66 8.21 0.24 13.96
C GLY A 66 7.52 1.47 13.38
N ALA A 67 7.29 1.49 12.06
CA ALA A 67 6.41 2.47 11.45
C ALA A 67 5.00 2.34 12.03
N LYS A 68 4.34 3.48 12.23
CA LYS A 68 2.97 3.58 12.73
C LYS A 68 2.05 4.02 11.61
N LEU A 69 0.80 3.57 11.66
CA LEU A 69 -0.26 4.05 10.78
C LEU A 69 -0.44 5.56 10.96
N ASP A 70 -0.61 6.28 9.85
CA ASP A 70 -1.05 7.68 9.88
C ASP A 70 -2.59 7.72 10.01
N PRO A 71 -3.15 8.24 11.11
CA PRO A 71 -4.60 8.34 11.29
C PRO A 71 -5.30 9.08 10.15
N ARG A 72 -4.68 10.14 9.61
CA ARG A 72 -5.25 10.93 8.50
C ARG A 72 -5.30 10.13 7.21
N ALA A 73 -4.32 9.26 6.99
CA ALA A 73 -4.32 8.33 5.86
C ALA A 73 -5.47 7.32 5.97
N GLY A 74 -5.75 6.84 7.18
CA GLY A 74 -6.92 5.99 7.44
C GLY A 74 -8.25 6.72 7.22
N GLU A 75 -8.37 7.97 7.69
CA GLU A 75 -9.56 8.81 7.47
C GLU A 75 -9.81 9.08 5.99
N THR A 76 -8.75 9.42 5.24
CA THR A 76 -8.84 9.68 3.80
C THR A 76 -9.23 8.42 3.05
N ALA A 77 -8.68 7.25 3.39
CA ALA A 77 -9.06 5.99 2.77
C ALA A 77 -10.56 5.69 2.98
N ARG A 78 -11.07 5.86 4.21
CA ARG A 78 -12.50 5.69 4.52
C ARG A 78 -13.40 6.60 3.69
N LEU A 79 -13.01 7.86 3.48
CA LEU A 79 -13.78 8.82 2.66
C LEU A 79 -14.02 8.31 1.24
N TYR A 80 -13.08 7.55 0.69
CA TYR A 80 -13.15 7.01 -0.68
C TYR A 80 -13.52 5.53 -0.73
N ASN A 81 -14.07 4.96 0.35
CA ASN A 81 -14.37 3.54 0.46
C ASN A 81 -13.16 2.63 0.12
N CYS A 82 -11.98 3.08 0.50
CA CYS A 82 -10.73 2.34 0.33
C CYS A 82 -10.23 1.80 1.66
N GLU A 83 -9.39 0.78 1.59
CA GLU A 83 -8.64 0.29 2.74
C GLU A 83 -7.25 0.89 2.81
N TYR A 84 -6.83 1.27 4.01
CA TYR A 84 -5.47 1.76 4.24
C TYR A 84 -4.60 0.65 4.82
N VAL A 85 -3.47 0.39 4.18
CA VAL A 85 -2.51 -0.65 4.61
C VAL A 85 -1.11 -0.06 4.73
N LEU A 86 -0.51 -0.23 5.91
CA LEU A 86 0.92 0.02 6.11
C LEU A 86 1.70 -1.29 5.98
N VAL A 87 2.67 -1.28 5.08
CA VAL A 87 3.53 -2.43 4.78
C VAL A 87 4.97 -2.12 5.18
N THR A 88 5.54 -2.98 6.01
CA THR A 88 6.96 -3.00 6.39
C THR A 88 7.58 -4.34 5.97
N PRO A 89 8.92 -4.48 5.96
CA PRO A 89 9.54 -5.77 5.67
C PRO A 89 9.04 -6.91 6.56
N LYS A 90 8.78 -6.64 7.86
CA LYS A 90 8.19 -7.60 8.79
C LYS A 90 6.74 -7.97 8.45
N THR A 91 5.92 -7.00 8.06
CA THR A 91 4.47 -7.23 7.86
C THR A 91 4.10 -7.63 6.44
N LEU A 92 5.03 -7.58 5.47
CA LEU A 92 4.74 -7.83 4.05
C LEU A 92 3.97 -9.13 3.82
N ARG A 93 4.46 -10.26 4.36
CA ARG A 93 3.84 -11.57 4.11
C ARG A 93 2.43 -11.65 4.69
N GLU A 94 2.26 -11.17 5.91
CA GLU A 94 0.97 -11.11 6.61
C GLU A 94 -0.03 -10.26 5.82
N ARG A 95 0.37 -9.05 5.39
CA ARG A 95 -0.51 -8.17 4.60
C ARG A 95 -0.90 -8.75 3.25
N LEU A 96 0.00 -9.48 2.58
CA LEU A 96 -0.35 -10.17 1.34
C LEU A 96 -1.36 -11.29 1.57
N MET A 97 -1.28 -11.99 2.71
CA MET A 97 -2.28 -13.01 3.09
C MET A 97 -3.63 -12.37 3.41
N ASP A 98 -3.65 -11.28 4.20
CA ASP A 98 -4.87 -10.53 4.51
C ASP A 98 -5.60 -10.09 3.23
N ILE A 99 -4.86 -9.47 2.30
CA ILE A 99 -5.38 -9.01 1.00
C ILE A 99 -5.96 -10.18 0.21
N ARG A 100 -5.22 -11.29 0.11
CA ARG A 100 -5.66 -12.48 -0.62
C ARG A 100 -6.94 -13.08 -0.04
N HIS A 101 -7.01 -13.23 1.28
CA HIS A 101 -8.20 -13.76 1.95
C HIS A 101 -9.42 -12.88 1.70
N LYS A 102 -9.23 -11.55 1.78
CA LYS A 102 -10.32 -10.61 1.50
C LYS A 102 -10.82 -10.69 0.05
N MET A 103 -9.92 -10.84 -0.91
CA MET A 103 -10.32 -11.05 -2.31
C MET A 103 -11.16 -12.32 -2.50
N ILE A 104 -10.81 -13.41 -1.81
CA ILE A 104 -11.57 -14.66 -1.85
C ILE A 104 -12.96 -14.45 -1.21
N GLU A 105 -13.03 -13.79 -0.05
CA GLU A 105 -14.29 -13.50 0.63
C GLU A 105 -15.27 -12.71 -0.25
N VAL A 106 -14.77 -11.70 -0.97
CA VAL A 106 -15.60 -10.89 -1.90
C VAL A 106 -16.02 -11.69 -3.13
N TRP A 107 -15.15 -12.56 -3.65
CA TRP A 107 -15.51 -13.49 -4.73
C TRP A 107 -16.62 -14.45 -4.32
N GLU A 108 -16.51 -15.06 -3.14
CA GLU A 108 -17.48 -16.03 -2.62
C GLU A 108 -18.86 -15.41 -2.35
N ARG A 109 -18.91 -14.09 -2.09
CA ARG A 109 -20.16 -13.33 -1.96
C ARG A 109 -20.81 -12.98 -3.29
N GLY A 110 -20.13 -13.20 -4.42
CA GLY A 110 -20.63 -12.83 -5.74
C GLY A 110 -20.62 -11.31 -6.00
N GLU A 111 -19.75 -10.58 -5.30
CA GLU A 111 -19.62 -9.12 -5.42
C GLU A 111 -18.54 -8.70 -6.45
N MET A 112 -18.12 -9.61 -7.33
CA MET A 112 -17.08 -9.40 -8.34
C MET A 112 -17.63 -9.34 -9.76
#